data_AF-A0AB38SNZ0-F1
#
_entry.id   AF-A0AB38SNZ0-F1
#
_cell.length_a   1.000
_cell.length_b   1.000
_cell.length_c   1.000
_cell.angle_alpha   90.00
_cell.angle_beta   90.00
_cell.angle_gamma   90.00
#
_symmetry.space_group_name_H-M   'P 1'
#
loop_
_entity.id
_entity.type
_entity.pdbx_description
1 polymer ?
#
loop_
_entity_poly.entity_id
_entity_poly.type
_entity_poly.pdbx_seq_one_letter_code
_entity_poly.pdbx_strand_id
1 'polypeptide(L)'
;MRQSQAEARRQNVAKRSMTKEAKQLSGLIAGLRKSLEAIHKERASAKLTGAEIGMLDERRNNLQLTIAALDDRLSAVQGLINLGRPHVIRVH
;
A
#
# COMPACT_ATOMS: atom_id res chain seq x y z
N MET A 1 -27.39 -15.91 23.78
CA MET A 1 -26.57 -14.71 24.13
C MET A 1 -25.05 -14.90 23.95
N ARG A 2 -24.44 -16.08 24.22
CA ARG A 2 -22.96 -16.27 24.12
C ARG A 2 -22.38 -16.22 22.69
N GLN A 3 -23.15 -16.67 21.68
CA GLN A 3 -22.71 -16.65 20.27
C GLN A 3 -22.53 -15.22 19.73
N SER A 4 -23.44 -14.30 20.08
CA SER A 4 -23.39 -12.90 19.68
C SER A 4 -22.16 -12.14 20.21
N GLN A 5 -21.70 -12.44 21.44
CA GLN A 5 -20.45 -11.86 21.95
C GLN A 5 -19.21 -12.40 21.23
N ALA A 6 -19.20 -13.68 20.85
CA ALA A 6 -18.08 -14.27 20.13
C ALA A 6 -17.94 -13.70 18.71
N GLU A 7 -19.06 -13.47 18.02
CA GLU A 7 -19.09 -12.79 16.72
C GLU A 7 -18.64 -11.34 16.80
N ALA A 8 -19.13 -10.58 17.79
CA ALA A 8 -18.71 -9.20 18.01
C ALA A 8 -17.19 -9.10 18.28
N ARG A 9 -16.63 -10.04 19.07
CA ARG A 9 -15.17 -10.11 19.30
C ARG A 9 -14.41 -10.40 18.00
N ARG A 10 -14.87 -11.35 17.17
CA ARG A 10 -14.23 -11.67 15.87
C ARG A 10 -14.24 -10.48 14.93
N GLN A 11 -15.36 -9.77 14.83
CA GLN A 11 -15.47 -8.56 14.00
C GLN A 11 -14.53 -7.45 14.47
N ASN A 12 -14.41 -7.24 15.79
CA ASN A 12 -13.49 -6.26 16.36
C ASN A 12 -12.01 -6.60 16.08
N VAL A 13 -11.63 -7.87 16.17
CA VAL A 13 -10.26 -8.33 15.84
C VAL A 13 -9.98 -8.14 14.35
N ALA A 14 -10.90 -8.54 13.48
CA ALA A 14 -10.76 -8.36 12.04
C ALA A 14 -10.64 -6.87 11.66
N LYS A 15 -11.46 -6.00 12.24
CA LYS A 15 -11.38 -4.55 12.04
C LYS A 15 -10.00 -4.00 12.46
N ARG A 16 -9.51 -4.36 13.65
CA ARG A 16 -8.18 -3.93 14.12
C ARG A 16 -7.04 -4.42 13.21
N SER A 17 -7.12 -5.66 12.77
CA SER A 17 -6.14 -6.26 11.86
C SER A 17 -6.10 -5.50 10.52
N MET A 18 -7.25 -5.24 9.92
CA MET A 18 -7.35 -4.49 8.67
C MET A 18 -6.92 -3.02 8.82
N THR A 19 -7.24 -2.36 9.95
CA THR A 19 -6.72 -1.01 10.22
C THR A 19 -5.20 -0.99 10.30
N LYS A 20 -4.58 -2.03 10.88
CA LYS A 20 -3.12 -2.17 10.90
C LYS A 20 -2.56 -2.36 9.49
N GLU A 21 -3.18 -3.22 8.68
CA GLU A 21 -2.80 -3.42 7.27
C GLU A 21 -2.88 -2.11 6.48
N ALA A 22 -3.98 -1.37 6.57
CA ALA A 22 -4.14 -0.08 5.90
C ALA A 22 -3.03 0.92 6.30
N LYS A 23 -2.66 0.96 7.59
CA LYS A 23 -1.55 1.79 8.07
C LYS A 23 -0.20 1.36 7.49
N GLN A 24 0.05 0.05 7.40
CA GLN A 24 1.28 -0.48 6.81
C GLN A 24 1.37 -0.19 5.31
N LEU A 25 0.27 -0.38 4.56
CA LEU A 25 0.18 -0.04 3.14
C LEU A 25 0.44 1.45 2.92
N SER A 26 -0.19 2.32 3.70
CA SER A 26 0.02 3.78 3.61
C SER A 26 1.48 4.17 3.87
N GLY A 27 2.13 3.57 4.88
CA GLY A 27 3.55 3.80 5.15
C GLY A 27 4.47 3.32 4.02
N LEU A 28 4.19 2.15 3.45
CA LEU A 28 4.94 1.61 2.31
C LEU A 28 4.79 2.51 1.08
N ILE A 29 3.57 2.92 0.73
CA ILE A 29 3.29 3.83 -0.38
C ILE A 29 4.04 5.15 -0.21
N ALA A 30 4.04 5.73 1.00
CA ALA A 30 4.79 6.95 1.29
C ALA A 30 6.31 6.76 1.07
N GLY A 31 6.86 5.62 1.50
CA GLY A 31 8.27 5.28 1.26
C GLY A 31 8.60 5.16 -0.23
N LEU A 32 7.76 4.48 -1.00
CA LEU A 32 7.94 4.33 -2.45
C LEU A 32 7.82 5.66 -3.19
N ARG A 33 6.90 6.54 -2.79
CA ARG A 33 6.78 7.89 -3.35
C ARG A 33 8.05 8.72 -3.09
N LYS A 34 8.66 8.59 -1.90
CA LYS A 34 9.97 9.21 -1.61
C LYS A 34 11.09 8.66 -2.49
N SER A 35 11.11 7.36 -2.76
CA SER A 35 12.07 6.76 -3.71
C SER A 35 11.86 7.28 -5.14
N LEU A 36 10.61 7.51 -5.55
CA LEU A 36 10.27 8.08 -6.85
C LEU A 36 10.74 9.54 -6.96
N GLU A 37 10.59 10.34 -5.90
CA GLU A 37 11.17 11.68 -5.84
C GLU A 37 12.70 11.67 -5.95
N ALA A 38 13.38 10.70 -5.34
CA ALA A 38 14.83 10.55 -5.48
C ALA A 38 15.23 10.28 -6.94
N ILE A 39 14.51 9.40 -7.63
CA ILE A 39 14.73 9.14 -9.06
C ILE A 39 14.50 10.40 -9.91
N HIS A 40 13.47 11.20 -9.60
CA HIS A 40 13.25 12.47 -10.30
C HIS A 40 14.42 13.45 -10.10
N LYS A 41 14.99 13.50 -8.89
CA LYS A 41 16.18 14.32 -8.61
C LYS A 41 17.43 13.80 -9.32
N GLU A 42 17.64 12.49 -9.31
CA GLU A 42 18.73 11.82 -10.04
C GLU A 42 18.64 12.12 -11.54
N ARG A 43 17.45 11.96 -12.13
CA ARG A 43 17.19 12.23 -13.55
C ARG A 43 17.42 13.69 -13.95
N ALA A 44 17.21 14.64 -13.04
CA ALA A 44 17.47 16.06 -13.27
C ALA A 44 18.98 16.42 -13.27
N SER A 45 19.85 15.48 -12.93
CA SER A 45 21.30 15.67 -12.99
C SER A 45 21.80 15.78 -14.44
N ALA A 46 22.49 16.87 -14.75
CA ALA A 46 23.02 17.15 -16.09
C ALA A 46 24.19 16.25 -16.53
N LYS A 47 24.59 15.27 -15.71
CA LYS A 47 25.76 14.40 -15.96
C LYS A 47 25.40 12.99 -16.44
N LEU A 48 24.13 12.68 -16.60
CA LEU A 48 23.69 11.35 -16.99
C LEU A 48 23.78 11.12 -18.50
N THR A 49 24.24 9.95 -18.87
CA THR A 49 24.18 9.42 -20.23
C THR A 49 22.75 8.98 -20.58
N GLY A 50 22.46 8.85 -21.88
CA GLY A 50 21.14 8.37 -22.34
C GLY A 50 20.78 6.98 -21.80
N ALA A 51 21.76 6.09 -21.62
CA ALA A 51 21.55 4.77 -21.04
C ALA A 51 21.17 4.84 -19.56
N GLU A 52 21.80 5.72 -18.78
CA GLU A 52 21.47 5.94 -17.38
C GLU A 52 20.08 6.56 -17.20
N ILE A 53 19.71 7.50 -18.08
CA ILE A 53 18.34 8.04 -18.12
C ILE A 53 17.32 6.93 -18.41
N GLY A 54 17.61 6.06 -19.37
CA GLY A 54 16.76 4.91 -19.70
C GLY A 54 16.54 3.97 -18.50
N MET A 55 17.60 3.60 -17.79
CA MET A 55 17.51 2.76 -16.58
C MET A 55 16.69 3.44 -15.46
N LEU A 56 16.85 4.75 -15.29
CA LEU A 56 16.05 5.52 -14.32
C LEU A 56 14.57 5.57 -14.72
N ASP A 57 14.25 5.73 -16.00
CA ASP A 57 12.87 5.74 -16.51
C ASP A 57 12.19 4.38 -16.35
N GLU A 58 12.89 3.26 -16.60
CA GLU A 58 12.38 1.92 -16.31
C GLU A 58 12.10 1.71 -14.82
N ARG A 59 13.06 2.08 -13.97
CA ARG A 59 12.90 2.00 -12.51
C ARG A 59 11.74 2.86 -12.03
N ARG A 60 11.58 4.07 -12.59
CA ARG A 60 10.45 4.97 -12.31
C ARG A 60 9.12 4.31 -12.66
N ASN A 61 9.01 3.74 -13.86
CA ASN A 61 7.78 3.09 -14.34
C ASN A 61 7.41 1.89 -13.45
N ASN A 62 8.38 1.05 -13.09
CA ASN A 62 8.15 -0.10 -12.21
C ASN A 62 7.66 0.34 -10.81
N LEU A 63 8.23 1.42 -10.26
CA LEU A 63 7.76 1.99 -8.99
C LEU A 63 6.36 2.58 -9.11
N GLN A 64 6.04 3.26 -10.21
CA GLN A 64 4.69 3.80 -10.44
C GLN A 64 3.63 2.69 -10.48
N LEU A 65 3.91 1.60 -11.20
CA LEU A 65 3.02 0.43 -11.25
C LEU A 65 2.83 -0.20 -9.88
N THR A 66 3.92 -0.33 -9.10
CA THR A 66 3.86 -0.89 -7.75
C THR A 66 3.04 0.00 -6.80
N ILE A 67 3.25 1.33 -6.86
CA ILE A 67 2.47 2.30 -6.07
C ILE A 67 0.99 2.20 -6.42
N ALA A 68 0.63 2.17 -7.71
CA ALA A 68 -0.76 2.07 -8.15
C ALA A 68 -1.44 0.81 -7.59
N ALA A 69 -0.80 -0.36 -7.71
CA ALA A 69 -1.34 -1.61 -7.17
C ALA A 69 -1.51 -1.58 -5.64
N LEU A 70 -0.61 -0.91 -4.92
CA LEU A 70 -0.70 -0.75 -3.47
C LEU A 70 -1.79 0.27 -3.06
N ASP A 71 -1.94 1.37 -3.81
CA ASP A 71 -3.02 2.35 -3.62
C ASP A 71 -4.40 1.69 -3.83
N ASP A 72 -4.56 0.87 -4.87
CA ASP A 72 -5.78 0.10 -5.12
C ASP A 72 -6.11 -0.85 -3.95
N ARG A 73 -5.09 -1.58 -3.45
CA ARG A 73 -5.26 -2.46 -2.28
C ARG A 73 -5.62 -1.66 -1.02
N LEU A 74 -4.96 -0.52 -0.79
CA LEU A 74 -5.27 0.34 0.36
C LEU A 74 -6.72 0.83 0.29
N SER A 75 -7.15 1.28 -0.88
CA SER A 75 -8.52 1.72 -1.13
C SER A 75 -9.53 0.60 -0.87
N ALA A 76 -9.26 -0.62 -1.34
CA ALA A 76 -10.12 -1.79 -1.09
C ALA A 76 -10.22 -2.10 0.42
N VAL A 77 -9.09 -2.16 1.13
CA VAL A 77 -9.06 -2.43 2.58
C VAL A 77 -9.81 -1.34 3.35
N GLN A 78 -9.60 -0.07 3.02
CA GLN A 78 -10.31 1.06 3.63
C GLN A 78 -11.82 1.01 3.35
N GLY A 79 -12.22 0.69 2.12
CA GLY A 79 -13.63 0.51 1.75
C GLY A 79 -14.31 -0.57 2.60
N LEU A 80 -13.63 -1.69 2.84
CA LEU A 80 -14.17 -2.80 3.62
C LEU A 80 -14.28 -2.46 5.12
N ILE A 81 -13.33 -1.69 5.66
CA ILE A 81 -13.43 -1.10 7.00
C ILE A 81 -14.64 -0.16 7.10
N ASN A 82 -14.80 0.74 6.13
CA ASN A 82 -15.85 1.77 6.13
C ASN A 82 -17.25 1.16 6.00
N LEU A 83 -17.40 0.08 5.23
CA LEU A 83 -18.66 -0.66 5.09
C LEU A 83 -19.00 -1.52 6.31
N GLY A 84 -18.14 -1.57 7.35
CA GLY A 84 -18.33 -2.44 8.50
C GLY A 84 -18.29 -3.92 8.14
N ARG A 85 -17.59 -4.29 7.06
CA ARG A 85 -17.43 -5.66 6.56
C ARG A 85 -15.99 -6.16 6.75
N PRO A 86 -15.47 -6.19 7.99
CA PRO A 86 -14.12 -6.67 8.20
C PRO A 86 -14.07 -8.17 7.95
N HIS A 87 -13.37 -8.58 6.90
CA HIS A 87 -13.14 -9.99 6.62
C HIS A 87 -11.98 -10.50 7.45
N VAL A 88 -12.17 -11.68 8.02
CA VAL A 88 -11.10 -12.41 8.71
C VAL A 88 -10.12 -12.88 7.64
N ILE A 89 -8.96 -12.23 7.55
CA ILE A 89 -7.84 -12.75 6.77
C ILE A 89 -7.40 -14.05 7.46
N ARG A 90 -7.80 -15.20 6.91
CA ARG A 90 -7.18 -16.48 7.29
C ARG A 90 -5.77 -16.46 6.71
N VAL A 91 -4.80 -16.28 7.58
CA VAL A 91 -3.40 -16.58 7.25
C VAL A 91 -3.33 -18.11 7.19
N HIS A 92 -3.11 -18.67 6.00
CA HIS A 92 -2.85 -20.09 5.81
C HIS A 92 -1.40 -20.41 6.17
#